data_AF-A0A370DHW5-F1
#
_entry.id   AF-A0A370DHW5-F1
#
_cell.length_a   1.000
_cell.length_b   1.000
_cell.length_c   1.000
_cell.angle_alpha   90.00
_cell.angle_beta   90.00
_cell.angle_gamma   90.00
#
_symmetry.space_group_name_H-M   'P 1'
#
loop_
_entity.id
_entity.type
_entity.pdbx_description
1 polymer ?
#
loop_
_entity_poly.entity_id
_entity_poly.type
_entity_poly.pdbx_seq_one_letter_code
_entity_poly.pdbx_strand_id
1 'polypeptide(L)'
;MKMTFYKRFLSLLYTISIILVTGLMSNTSMAMTPDGETPANEGVCDPLMDATKGLYGLCVAYCEAQDLDSFDKEPPRTKILDNYNKKKLSTDPDMPCVSPNYGCFTQAQLDAIDPLSSACSPAAVFRNGEWVQYGSLSHLVRVDTRGTPSCGYKTLTPFTVVNLTITAEQAAAAYNAVDAKCNEYGY
;
A
#
# COMPACT_ATOMS: atom_id res chain seq x y z
N MET A 1 -32.43 -23.27 -57.60
CA MET A 1 -31.44 -22.20 -57.28
C MET A 1 -31.95 -21.17 -56.25
N LYS A 2 -32.75 -21.57 -55.25
CA LYS A 2 -33.29 -20.66 -54.20
C LYS A 2 -32.75 -20.93 -52.79
N MET A 3 -32.04 -22.04 -52.58
CA MET A 3 -31.72 -22.57 -51.25
C MET A 3 -30.37 -22.07 -50.69
N THR A 4 -29.49 -21.54 -51.55
CA THR A 4 -28.19 -20.97 -51.15
C THR A 4 -28.29 -19.53 -50.64
N PHE A 5 -29.32 -18.78 -51.03
CA PHE A 5 -29.50 -17.39 -50.63
C PHE A 5 -29.95 -17.26 -49.16
N TYR A 6 -30.79 -18.18 -48.69
CA TYR A 6 -31.34 -18.16 -47.33
C TYR A 6 -30.27 -18.47 -46.26
N LYS A 7 -29.31 -19.35 -46.55
CA LYS A 7 -28.20 -19.69 -45.63
C LYS A 7 -27.26 -18.51 -45.38
N ARG A 8 -27.00 -17.68 -46.40
CA ARG A 8 -26.12 -16.52 -46.27
C ARG A 8 -26.78 -15.39 -45.47
N PHE A 9 -28.09 -15.22 -45.59
CA PHE A 9 -28.84 -14.21 -44.84
C PHE A 9 -28.97 -14.57 -43.35
N LEU A 10 -29.23 -15.85 -43.03
CA LEU A 10 -29.33 -16.32 -41.65
C LEU A 10 -28.01 -16.20 -40.88
N SER A 11 -26.88 -16.43 -41.57
CA SER A 11 -25.53 -16.27 -40.97
C SER A 11 -25.21 -14.82 -40.60
N LEU A 12 -25.71 -13.86 -41.37
CA LEU A 12 -25.47 -12.43 -41.16
C LEU A 12 -26.26 -11.87 -39.96
N LEU A 13 -27.49 -12.37 -39.78
CA LEU A 13 -28.31 -12.02 -38.62
C LEU A 13 -27.70 -12.58 -37.31
N TYR A 14 -27.05 -13.75 -37.36
CA TYR A 14 -26.41 -14.34 -36.18
C TYR A 14 -25.18 -13.55 -35.72
N THR A 15 -24.39 -13.00 -36.65
CA THR A 15 -23.21 -12.19 -36.31
C THR A 15 -23.56 -10.83 -35.70
N ILE A 16 -24.68 -10.22 -36.10
CA ILE A 16 -25.12 -8.92 -35.56
C ILE A 16 -25.58 -9.07 -34.11
N SER A 17 -26.26 -10.16 -33.77
CA SER A 17 -26.72 -10.43 -32.39
C SER A 17 -25.56 -10.64 -31.40
N ILE A 18 -24.44 -11.22 -31.83
CA ILE A 18 -23.28 -11.46 -30.95
C ILE A 18 -22.56 -10.15 -30.59
N ILE A 19 -22.52 -9.19 -31.52
CA ILE A 19 -21.89 -7.88 -31.30
C ILE A 19 -22.74 -7.03 -30.33
N LEU A 20 -24.07 -7.18 -30.36
CA LEU A 20 -24.95 -6.42 -29.45
C LEU A 20 -24.87 -6.91 -27.99
N VAL A 21 -24.67 -8.20 -27.76
CA VAL A 21 -24.65 -8.79 -26.41
C VAL A 21 -23.33 -8.54 -25.67
N THR A 22 -22.21 -8.39 -26.40
CA THR A 22 -20.89 -8.16 -25.80
C THR A 22 -20.66 -6.70 -25.34
N GLY A 23 -21.50 -5.76 -25.75
CA GLY A 23 -21.38 -4.34 -25.35
C GLY A 23 -21.91 -3.98 -23.96
N LEU A 24 -22.68 -4.86 -23.30
CA LEU A 24 -23.42 -4.52 -22.07
C LEU A 24 -22.76 -4.99 -20.75
N MET A 25 -21.55 -5.56 -20.81
CA MET A 25 -20.88 -6.16 -19.64
C MET A 25 -19.56 -5.44 -19.28
N SER A 26 -19.48 -4.12 -19.46
CA SER A 26 -18.38 -3.31 -18.93
C SER A 26 -18.73 -2.83 -17.52
N ASN A 27 -18.84 -3.75 -16.57
CA ASN A 27 -18.94 -3.39 -15.14
C ASN A 27 -17.55 -3.02 -14.63
N THR A 28 -17.26 -1.72 -14.60
CA THR A 28 -16.11 -1.15 -13.90
C THR A 28 -16.34 -1.25 -12.39
N SER A 29 -15.86 -2.31 -11.75
CA SER A 29 -15.79 -2.38 -10.29
C SER A 29 -14.67 -1.46 -9.81
N MET A 30 -15.01 -0.24 -9.41
CA MET A 30 -14.08 0.62 -8.68
C MET A 30 -14.30 0.34 -7.19
N ALA A 31 -13.24 -0.07 -6.49
CA ALA A 31 -13.25 -0.17 -5.03
C ALA A 31 -13.21 1.26 -4.47
N MET A 32 -14.08 1.58 -3.52
CA MET A 32 -14.17 2.90 -2.87
C MET A 32 -13.60 2.78 -1.45
N THR A 33 -12.89 3.82 -1.00
CA THR A 33 -12.43 4.02 0.39
C THR A 33 -13.62 4.32 1.32
N PRO A 34 -13.47 4.30 2.66
CA PRO A 34 -14.54 4.59 3.63
C PRO A 34 -15.21 5.97 3.49
N ASP A 35 -14.52 6.93 2.89
CA ASP A 35 -15.00 8.28 2.54
C ASP A 35 -15.53 8.38 1.11
N GLY A 36 -15.48 7.30 0.33
CA GLY A 36 -16.10 7.18 -0.98
C GLY A 36 -15.25 7.71 -2.14
N GLU A 37 -13.97 7.98 -1.89
CA GLU A 37 -13.01 8.36 -2.92
C GLU A 37 -12.18 7.10 -3.27
N THR A 38 -11.18 7.23 -4.14
CA THR A 38 -10.18 6.18 -4.31
C THR A 38 -8.83 6.79 -3.92
N PRO A 39 -7.79 6.03 -3.52
CA PRO A 39 -6.48 6.62 -3.22
C PRO A 39 -5.88 7.46 -4.38
N ALA A 40 -6.24 7.15 -5.63
CA ALA A 40 -5.93 7.99 -6.80
C ALA A 40 -6.59 9.37 -6.76
N ASN A 41 -7.72 9.51 -6.07
CA ASN A 41 -8.51 10.71 -5.92
C ASN A 41 -8.11 11.56 -4.70
N GLU A 42 -7.31 11.01 -3.78
CA GLU A 42 -6.72 11.76 -2.65
C GLU A 42 -5.44 12.54 -3.03
N GLY A 43 -5.06 12.54 -4.31
CA GLY A 43 -3.90 13.27 -4.82
C GLY A 43 -2.54 12.70 -4.41
N VAL A 44 -2.50 11.48 -3.84
CA VAL A 44 -1.25 10.80 -3.43
C VAL A 44 -0.29 10.62 -4.62
N CYS A 45 -0.84 10.40 -5.82
CA CYS A 45 -0.07 10.24 -7.05
C CYS A 45 0.11 11.55 -7.84
N ASP A 46 -0.39 12.70 -7.36
CA ASP A 46 -0.32 13.99 -8.08
C ASP A 46 1.11 14.42 -8.43
N PRO A 47 2.13 14.22 -7.57
CA PRO A 47 3.52 14.53 -7.92
C PRO A 47 4.03 13.79 -9.16
N LEU A 48 3.34 12.74 -9.60
CA LEU A 48 3.69 11.94 -10.78
C LEU A 48 2.93 12.34 -12.05
N MET A 49 2.00 13.31 -11.99
CA MET A 49 1.23 13.75 -13.17
C MET A 49 2.15 14.29 -14.28
N ASP A 50 3.20 15.00 -13.91
CA ASP A 50 4.20 15.57 -14.83
C ASP A 50 5.49 14.71 -14.96
N ALA A 51 5.53 13.56 -14.28
CA ALA A 51 6.68 12.64 -14.32
C ALA A 51 6.71 11.80 -15.61
N THR A 52 7.63 10.84 -15.71
CA THR A 52 7.70 9.92 -16.86
C THR A 52 6.34 9.31 -17.20
N LYS A 53 5.95 9.40 -18.49
CA LYS A 53 4.64 8.94 -18.97
C LYS A 53 4.34 7.50 -18.54
N GLY A 54 3.21 7.34 -17.87
CA GLY A 54 2.72 6.06 -17.36
C GLY A 54 3.12 5.74 -15.93
N LEU A 55 4.03 6.49 -15.29
CA LEU A 55 4.31 6.33 -13.86
C LEU A 55 3.08 6.68 -13.00
N TYR A 56 2.35 7.73 -13.35
CA TYR A 56 1.09 8.08 -12.69
C TYR A 56 0.11 6.90 -12.67
N GLY A 57 -0.13 6.26 -13.83
CA GLY A 57 -1.04 5.12 -13.92
C GLY A 57 -0.55 3.89 -13.14
N LEU A 58 0.77 3.67 -13.07
CA LEU A 58 1.35 2.61 -12.24
C LEU A 58 1.25 2.93 -10.75
N CYS A 59 1.37 4.21 -10.36
CA CYS A 59 1.14 4.66 -9.00
C CYS A 59 -0.28 4.40 -8.58
N VAL A 60 -1.26 4.91 -9.33
CA VAL A 60 -2.67 4.66 -9.10
C VAL A 60 -2.94 3.16 -8.98
N ALA A 61 -2.53 2.36 -9.97
CA ALA A 61 -2.77 0.92 -9.92
C ALA A 61 -2.14 0.22 -8.70
N TYR A 62 -0.96 0.66 -8.25
CA TYR A 62 -0.30 0.10 -7.07
C TYR A 62 -0.97 0.55 -5.77
N CYS A 63 -1.30 1.83 -5.63
CA CYS A 63 -1.93 2.38 -4.43
C CYS A 63 -3.36 1.85 -4.25
N GLU A 64 -4.14 1.74 -5.34
CA GLU A 64 -5.46 1.13 -5.33
C GLU A 64 -5.40 -0.36 -4.94
N ALA A 65 -4.35 -1.07 -5.39
CA ALA A 65 -4.15 -2.47 -5.02
C ALA A 65 -3.72 -2.63 -3.56
N GLN A 66 -3.05 -1.63 -2.99
CA GLN A 66 -2.66 -1.59 -1.58
C GLN A 66 -3.84 -1.33 -0.64
N ASP A 67 -4.85 -0.56 -1.08
CA ASP A 67 -6.04 -0.14 -0.29
C ASP A 67 -5.76 -0.15 1.21
N LEU A 68 -4.95 0.83 1.61
CA LEU A 68 -4.31 0.97 2.94
C LEU A 68 -5.32 1.04 4.09
N ASP A 69 -6.59 1.10 3.77
CA ASP A 69 -7.73 1.28 4.66
C ASP A 69 -8.30 -0.07 5.14
N SER A 70 -7.86 -1.18 4.53
CA SER A 70 -8.38 -2.52 4.80
C SER A 70 -7.32 -3.47 5.35
N PHE A 71 -7.60 -4.05 6.52
CA PHE A 71 -6.67 -4.90 7.28
C PHE A 71 -6.49 -6.32 6.71
N ASP A 72 -7.36 -6.75 5.80
CA ASP A 72 -7.49 -8.16 5.37
C ASP A 72 -7.07 -8.39 3.90
N LYS A 73 -6.28 -7.50 3.30
CA LYS A 73 -5.86 -7.66 1.90
C LYS A 73 -4.55 -8.42 1.74
N GLU A 74 -4.51 -9.24 0.70
CA GLU A 74 -3.31 -9.93 0.26
C GLU A 74 -2.24 -8.89 -0.11
N PRO A 75 -0.96 -9.10 0.26
CA PRO A 75 0.13 -8.20 -0.10
C PRO A 75 0.09 -7.89 -1.61
N PRO A 76 0.33 -6.64 -2.03
CA PRO A 76 0.24 -6.28 -3.42
C PRO A 76 1.20 -7.09 -4.25
N ARG A 77 0.76 -7.36 -5.48
CA ARG A 77 1.63 -7.97 -6.48
C ARG A 77 2.78 -7.01 -6.78
N THR A 78 3.98 -7.39 -6.33
CA THR A 78 5.24 -6.63 -6.51
C THR A 78 5.51 -6.23 -7.95
N LYS A 79 4.94 -6.96 -8.93
CA LYS A 79 5.04 -6.68 -10.37
C LYS A 79 4.70 -5.24 -10.77
N ILE A 80 3.74 -4.58 -10.11
CA ILE A 80 3.40 -3.18 -10.46
C ILE A 80 4.54 -2.25 -10.01
N LEU A 81 5.04 -2.45 -8.79
CA LEU A 81 6.20 -1.72 -8.27
C LEU A 81 7.47 -1.98 -9.10
N ASP A 82 7.70 -3.22 -9.53
CA ASP A 82 8.82 -3.57 -10.41
C ASP A 82 8.74 -2.83 -11.75
N ASN A 83 7.55 -2.78 -12.35
CA ASN A 83 7.32 -2.04 -13.60
C ASN A 83 7.48 -0.54 -13.42
N TYR A 84 7.06 0.01 -12.27
CA TYR A 84 7.30 1.40 -11.91
C TYR A 84 8.81 1.68 -11.84
N ASN A 85 9.54 0.91 -11.03
CA ASN A 85 10.99 1.08 -10.83
C ASN A 85 11.77 0.94 -12.13
N LYS A 86 11.35 0.04 -13.04
CA LYS A 86 11.96 -0.13 -14.36
C LYS A 86 11.76 1.08 -15.29
N LYS A 87 10.63 1.78 -15.15
CA LYS A 87 10.29 2.96 -15.98
C LYS A 87 10.77 4.27 -15.38
N LYS A 88 10.96 4.31 -14.07
CA LYS A 88 11.38 5.48 -13.31
C LYS A 88 12.77 5.94 -13.77
N LEU A 89 12.90 7.23 -14.04
CA LEU A 89 14.17 7.91 -14.25
C LEU A 89 14.75 8.40 -12.92
N SER A 90 16.04 8.73 -12.89
CA SER A 90 16.68 9.26 -11.68
C SER A 90 16.10 10.58 -11.18
N THR A 91 15.37 11.31 -12.04
CA THR A 91 14.69 12.57 -11.72
C THR A 91 13.23 12.39 -11.30
N ASP A 92 12.63 11.22 -11.54
CA ASP A 92 11.26 10.94 -11.14
C ASP A 92 11.20 10.66 -9.61
N PRO A 93 10.11 11.05 -8.92
CA PRO A 93 9.96 10.76 -7.49
C PRO A 93 9.84 9.25 -7.23
N ASP A 94 9.96 8.83 -5.97
CA ASP A 94 9.67 7.44 -5.58
C ASP A 94 8.17 7.17 -5.54
N MET A 95 7.80 5.88 -5.58
CA MET A 95 6.41 5.45 -5.48
C MET A 95 5.85 5.81 -4.09
N PRO A 96 4.82 6.67 -3.98
CA PRO A 96 4.41 7.28 -2.72
C PRO A 96 3.67 6.33 -1.76
N CYS A 97 3.04 5.27 -2.27
CA CYS A 97 2.26 4.31 -1.48
C CYS A 97 2.98 2.96 -1.28
N VAL A 98 4.32 2.94 -1.40
CA VAL A 98 5.09 1.76 -0.96
C VAL A 98 5.12 1.76 0.55
N SER A 99 4.72 0.64 1.14
CA SER A 99 4.93 0.37 2.55
C SER A 99 6.41 0.61 2.88
N PRO A 100 6.75 1.51 3.82
CA PRO A 100 8.13 1.80 4.20
C PRO A 100 8.99 0.54 4.43
N ASN A 101 10.32 0.70 4.46
CA ASN A 101 11.24 -0.41 4.79
C ASN A 101 10.86 -1.13 6.09
N TYR A 102 10.26 -0.43 7.06
CA TYR A 102 9.78 -0.98 8.33
C TYR A 102 8.27 -1.27 8.35
N GLY A 103 7.64 -1.30 7.19
CA GLY A 103 6.21 -1.57 7.06
C GLY A 103 5.35 -0.34 7.26
N CYS A 104 5.37 0.23 8.47
CA CYS A 104 4.42 1.26 8.91
C CYS A 104 5.06 2.63 9.15
N PHE A 105 6.39 2.70 9.20
CA PHE A 105 7.11 3.93 9.45
C PHE A 105 8.43 3.98 8.67
N THR A 106 8.91 5.19 8.40
CA THR A 106 10.21 5.45 7.80
C THR A 106 11.28 5.65 8.87
N GLN A 107 12.55 5.56 8.48
CA GLN A 107 13.65 5.90 9.39
C GLN A 107 13.55 7.35 9.89
N ALA A 108 13.17 8.29 9.02
CA ALA A 108 12.98 9.68 9.42
C ALA A 108 11.87 9.86 10.47
N GLN A 109 10.77 9.11 10.36
CA GLN A 109 9.71 9.11 11.37
C GLN A 109 10.17 8.52 12.70
N LEU A 110 10.99 7.47 12.66
CA LEU A 110 11.60 6.87 13.84
C LEU A 110 12.59 7.84 14.52
N ASP A 111 13.40 8.55 13.73
CA ASP A 111 14.37 9.55 14.20
C ASP A 111 13.69 10.82 14.76
N ALA A 112 12.48 11.14 14.28
CA ALA A 112 11.70 12.30 14.74
C ALA A 112 11.03 12.08 16.11
N ILE A 113 11.06 10.85 16.65
CA ILE A 113 10.49 10.56 17.96
C ILE A 113 11.39 11.16 19.03
N ASP A 114 10.89 12.22 19.68
CA ASP A 114 11.56 12.86 20.82
C ASP A 114 11.72 11.86 21.98
N PRO A 115 12.96 11.56 22.41
CA PRO A 115 13.27 10.63 23.48
C PRO A 115 12.96 11.25 24.86
N LEU A 116 11.70 11.48 25.16
CA LEU A 116 11.33 11.70 26.56
C LEU A 116 11.64 10.42 27.35
N SER A 117 12.04 10.56 28.62
CA SER A 117 12.57 9.50 29.50
C SER A 117 11.60 8.33 29.82
N SER A 118 10.49 8.23 29.10
CA SER A 118 9.53 7.13 29.11
C SER A 118 9.31 6.49 27.73
N ALA A 119 10.12 6.88 26.72
CA ALA A 119 9.83 6.57 25.33
C ALA A 119 10.08 5.10 24.95
N CYS A 120 11.05 4.47 25.60
CA CYS A 120 11.18 3.02 25.65
C CYS A 120 10.71 2.57 27.02
N SER A 121 9.40 2.30 27.16
CA SER A 121 8.94 1.68 28.38
C SER A 121 9.53 0.27 28.46
N PRO A 122 10.26 -0.09 29.54
CA PRO A 122 10.69 -1.48 29.76
C PRO A 122 9.50 -2.44 29.88
N ALA A 123 8.28 -1.92 30.11
CA ALA A 123 7.04 -2.69 30.06
C ALA A 123 6.51 -2.90 28.63
N ALA A 124 7.08 -2.22 27.63
CA ALA A 124 6.73 -2.34 26.21
C ALA A 124 7.78 -3.10 25.38
N VAL A 125 8.93 -3.43 25.99
CA VAL A 125 9.83 -4.49 25.52
C VAL A 125 9.55 -5.71 26.39
N PHE A 126 8.52 -6.50 26.06
CA PHE A 126 8.40 -7.81 26.70
C PHE A 126 9.61 -8.64 26.27
N ARG A 127 10.46 -9.00 27.24
CA ARG A 127 11.81 -9.58 27.11
C ARG A 127 11.90 -10.98 26.45
N ASN A 128 10.92 -11.38 25.65
CA ASN A 128 11.00 -12.57 24.81
C ASN A 128 11.29 -12.26 23.32
N GLY A 129 11.51 -10.99 22.95
CA GLY A 129 11.87 -10.62 21.57
C GLY A 129 10.69 -10.57 20.58
N GLU A 130 9.48 -10.52 21.12
CA GLU A 130 8.25 -10.80 20.37
C GLU A 130 7.48 -9.55 19.93
N TRP A 131 7.70 -8.41 20.60
CA TRP A 131 7.22 -7.11 20.15
C TRP A 131 8.04 -5.99 20.79
N VAL A 132 8.09 -4.84 20.13
CA VAL A 132 8.78 -3.63 20.61
C VAL A 132 7.91 -2.40 20.34
N GLN A 133 7.98 -1.41 21.21
CA GLN A 133 7.30 -0.14 21.05
C GLN A 133 8.20 0.99 21.51
N TYR A 134 8.26 2.06 20.73
CA TYR A 134 9.03 3.27 20.99
C TYR A 134 8.20 4.49 20.65
N GLY A 135 8.18 5.51 21.50
CA GLY A 135 7.35 6.69 21.21
C GLY A 135 7.38 7.77 22.27
N SER A 136 6.94 8.96 21.88
CA SER A 136 6.61 10.07 22.78
C SER A 136 5.09 10.20 22.93
N LEU A 137 4.62 11.28 23.57
CA LEU A 137 3.20 11.63 23.58
C LEU A 137 2.67 11.91 22.17
N SER A 138 3.52 12.37 21.26
CA SER A 138 3.14 12.85 19.93
C SER A 138 3.43 11.84 18.81
N HIS A 139 4.33 10.87 19.03
CA HIS A 139 4.69 9.87 18.04
C HIS A 139 4.82 8.49 18.69
N LEU A 140 4.33 7.43 18.05
CA LEU A 140 4.43 6.07 18.57
C LEU A 140 4.67 5.10 17.42
N VAL A 141 5.69 4.25 17.53
CA VAL A 141 5.88 3.06 16.70
C VAL A 141 5.69 1.81 17.53
N ARG A 142 5.07 0.79 16.94
CA ARG A 142 4.94 -0.55 17.50
C ARG A 142 5.27 -1.57 16.42
N VAL A 143 5.97 -2.64 16.79
CA VAL A 143 6.25 -3.78 15.92
C VAL A 143 5.92 -5.04 16.70
N ASP A 144 5.10 -5.92 16.13
CA ASP A 144 4.76 -7.24 16.69
C ASP A 144 5.29 -8.31 15.72
N THR A 145 6.19 -9.16 16.20
CA THR A 145 6.80 -10.24 15.41
C THR A 145 6.10 -11.58 15.64
N ARG A 146 5.07 -11.64 16.50
CA ARG A 146 4.33 -12.87 16.81
C ARG A 146 3.23 -13.16 15.79
N GLY A 147 3.01 -14.45 15.53
CA GLY A 147 1.90 -14.91 14.70
C GLY A 147 1.97 -14.32 13.31
N THR A 148 0.98 -13.51 12.94
CA THR A 148 1.01 -12.69 11.73
C THR A 148 1.74 -11.38 12.04
N PRO A 149 2.96 -11.15 11.51
CA PRO A 149 3.74 -9.98 11.86
C PRO A 149 3.02 -8.69 11.48
N SER A 150 3.08 -7.69 12.36
CA SER A 150 2.42 -6.42 12.14
C SER A 150 3.23 -5.26 12.69
N CYS A 151 2.93 -4.06 12.22
CA CYS A 151 3.45 -2.84 12.80
C CYS A 151 2.35 -1.80 12.95
N GLY A 152 2.65 -0.76 13.72
CA GLY A 152 1.83 0.44 13.81
C GLY A 152 2.68 1.68 13.93
N TYR A 153 2.22 2.77 13.34
CA TYR A 153 2.75 4.12 13.52
C TYR A 153 1.61 5.08 13.84
N LYS A 154 1.80 5.93 14.83
CA LYS A 154 0.84 6.95 15.23
C LYS A 154 1.54 8.29 15.40
N THR A 155 0.93 9.36 14.91
CA THR A 155 1.30 10.74 15.25
C THR A 155 0.06 11.57 15.59
N LEU A 156 0.23 12.62 16.41
CA LEU A 156 -0.85 13.52 16.82
C LEU A 156 -0.96 14.79 15.96
N THR A 157 0.07 15.17 15.19
CA THR A 157 0.04 16.42 14.42
C THR A 157 0.85 16.32 13.12
N PRO A 158 0.20 16.11 11.96
CA PRO A 158 -1.23 15.79 11.81
C PRO A 158 -1.60 14.47 12.50
N PHE A 159 -2.87 14.28 12.87
CA PHE A 159 -3.28 12.99 13.43
C PHE A 159 -3.19 11.92 12.34
N THR A 160 -2.36 10.92 12.55
CA THR A 160 -2.18 9.80 11.62
C THR A 160 -2.07 8.52 12.41
N VAL A 161 -2.74 7.46 11.96
CA VAL A 161 -2.64 6.12 12.52
C VAL A 161 -2.51 5.15 11.36
N VAL A 162 -1.37 4.45 11.29
CA VAL A 162 -1.08 3.39 10.34
C VAL A 162 -0.94 2.11 11.13
N ASN A 163 -1.61 1.04 10.69
CA ASN A 163 -1.45 -0.30 11.24
C ASN A 163 -1.48 -1.27 10.07
N LEU A 164 -0.40 -2.04 9.88
CA LEU A 164 -0.27 -2.92 8.72
C LEU A 164 0.20 -4.31 9.16
N THR A 165 -0.34 -5.31 8.49
CA THR A 165 0.29 -6.64 8.43
C THR A 165 1.50 -6.55 7.52
N ILE A 166 2.64 -7.10 7.96
CA ILE A 166 3.91 -6.99 7.25
C ILE A 166 4.58 -8.35 7.10
N THR A 167 5.56 -8.42 6.20
CA THR A 167 6.38 -9.62 6.05
C THR A 167 7.23 -9.86 7.31
N ALA A 168 7.62 -11.11 7.54
CA ALA A 168 8.51 -11.45 8.64
C ALA A 168 9.87 -10.72 8.52
N GLU A 169 10.39 -10.54 7.29
CA GLU A 169 11.63 -9.78 7.09
C GLU A 169 11.46 -8.30 7.46
N GLN A 170 10.37 -7.66 7.04
CA GLN A 170 10.07 -6.28 7.43
C GLN A 170 9.89 -6.15 8.95
N ALA A 171 9.23 -7.10 9.59
CA ALA A 171 9.03 -7.09 11.04
C ALA A 171 10.35 -7.21 11.80
N ALA A 172 11.24 -8.10 11.37
CA ALA A 172 12.58 -8.22 11.94
C ALA A 172 13.40 -6.94 11.76
N ALA A 173 13.38 -6.34 10.56
CA ALA A 173 14.08 -5.08 10.29
C ALA A 173 13.53 -3.92 11.14
N ALA A 174 12.20 -3.80 11.23
CA ALA A 174 11.52 -2.80 12.03
C ALA A 174 11.83 -2.98 13.53
N TYR A 175 11.77 -4.22 14.02
CA TYR A 175 12.09 -4.55 15.40
C TYR A 175 13.52 -4.10 15.74
N ASN A 176 14.51 -4.50 14.93
CA ASN A 176 15.91 -4.16 15.16
C ASN A 176 16.17 -2.65 15.13
N ALA A 177 15.51 -1.92 14.23
CA ALA A 177 15.64 -0.46 14.15
C ALA A 177 15.09 0.23 15.42
N VAL A 178 13.93 -0.22 15.90
CA VAL A 178 13.32 0.31 17.13
C VAL A 178 14.13 -0.08 18.36
N ASP A 179 14.59 -1.33 18.45
CA ASP A 179 15.44 -1.81 19.54
C ASP A 179 16.77 -1.05 19.61
N ALA A 180 17.42 -0.82 18.47
CA ALA A 180 18.64 -0.01 18.39
C ALA A 180 18.41 1.42 18.91
N LYS A 181 17.26 2.03 18.59
CA LYS A 181 16.89 3.34 19.12
C LYS A 181 16.66 3.32 20.62
N CYS A 182 16.06 2.26 21.17
CA CYS A 182 15.92 2.13 22.62
C CYS A 182 17.26 2.01 23.34
N ASN A 183 18.17 1.20 22.79
CA ASN A 183 19.51 1.05 23.34
C ASN A 183 20.31 2.37 23.32
N GLU A 184 20.12 3.24 22.31
CA GLU A 184 20.76 4.57 22.23
C GLU A 184 20.47 5.44 23.47
N TYR A 185 19.28 5.28 24.08
CA TYR A 185 18.86 6.02 25.27
C TYR A 185 19.02 5.24 26.58
N GLY A 186 19.68 4.08 26.56
CA GLY A 186 20.00 3.29 27.74
C GLY A 186 18.87 2.39 28.25
N TYR A 187 17.97 1.95 27.37
CA TYR A 187 16.87 1.02 27.67
C TYR A 187 17.11 -0.37 27.11
#